data_AF-A0A937CZB5-F1
#
_entry.id   AF-A0A937CZB5-F1
#
_cell.length_a   1.000
_cell.length_b   1.000
_cell.length_c   1.000
_cell.angle_alpha   90.00
_cell.angle_beta   90.00
_cell.angle_gamma   90.00
#
_symmetry.space_group_name_H-M   'P 1'
#
loop_
_entity.id
_entity.type
_entity.pdbx_description
1 polymer ?
#
loop_
_entity_poly.entity_id
_entity_poly.type
_entity_poly.pdbx_seq_one_letter_code
_entity_poly.pdbx_strand_id
1 'polypeptide(L)' 'MNNPHQNARTTRLGRAEMIRRIIEDGQPVRAVARGFGISERTARKWLARYGAEGPSGLDNR' A
#
# COMPACT_ATOMS: atom_id res chain seq x y z
N MET A 1 -9.21 -7.55 -19.92
CA MET A 1 -9.89 -7.91 -18.66
C MET A 1 -9.37 -6.99 -17.56
N ASN A 2 -9.90 -5.77 -17.48
CA ASN A 2 -9.57 -4.87 -16.38
C ASN A 2 -10.61 -5.13 -15.30
N ASN A 3 -10.21 -5.68 -14.16
CA ASN A 3 -11.10 -6.00 -13.05
C ASN A 3 -11.05 -4.86 -12.01
N PRO A 4 -11.89 -3.81 -12.12
CA PRO A 4 -11.94 -2.70 -11.16
C PRO A 4 -12.47 -3.12 -9.78
N HIS A 5 -13.01 -4.33 -9.63
CA HIS A 5 -13.58 -4.82 -8.37
C HIS A 5 -12.54 -5.10 -7.27
N GLN A 6 -11.24 -5.15 -7.61
CA GLN A 6 -10.16 -5.37 -6.62
C GLN A 6 -9.60 -4.06 -6.03
N ASN A 7 -9.86 -2.92 -6.68
CA ASN A 7 -9.28 -1.62 -6.30
C ASN A 7 -10.10 -0.89 -5.23
N ALA A 8 -11.34 -1.33 -4.93
CA ALA A 8 -12.22 -0.69 -3.96
C ALA A 8 -11.64 -0.64 -2.53
N ARG A 9 -10.70 -1.53 -2.20
CA ARG A 9 -10.01 -1.58 -0.89
C ARG A 9 -8.71 -0.78 -0.81
N THR A 10 -8.33 -0.11 -1.90
CA THR A 10 -7.08 0.67 -2.01
C THR A 10 -7.34 2.17 -2.12
N THR A 11 -8.30 2.65 -1.33
CA THR A 11 -8.47 4.07 -1.03
C THR A 11 -7.15 4.65 -0.52
N ARG A 12 -6.84 5.93 -0.81
CA ARG A 12 -5.60 6.59 -0.35
C ARG A 12 -5.32 6.36 1.14
N LEU A 13 -6.37 6.40 1.96
CA LEU A 13 -6.31 6.11 3.40
C LEU A 13 -5.82 4.69 3.69
N GLY A 14 -6.31 3.67 2.97
CA GLY A 14 -5.85 2.28 3.14
C GLY A 14 -4.38 2.08 2.75
N ARG A 15 -3.88 2.85 1.78
CA ARG A 15 -2.45 2.82 1.41
C ARG A 15 -1.57 3.45 2.50
N ALA A 16 -1.99 4.60 3.02
CA ALA A 16 -1.29 5.28 4.11
C ALA A 16 -1.25 4.41 5.37
N GLU A 17 -2.36 3.76 5.71
CA GLU A 17 -2.45 2.89 6.88
C GLU A 17 -1.59 1.62 6.73
N MET A 18 -1.53 1.05 5.52
CA MET A 18 -0.59 -0.03 5.22
C MET A 18 0.86 0.38 5.48
N ILE A 19 1.26 1.54 4.96
CA ILE A 19 2.63 2.04 5.12
C ILE A 19 2.93 2.34 6.59
N ARG A 20 1.98 2.95 7.29
CA ARG A 20 2.06 3.20 8.73
C ARG A 20 2.31 1.91 9.51
N ARG A 21 1.56 0.84 9.24
CA ARG A 21 1.77 -0.47 9.89
C ARG A 21 3.12 -1.11 9.57
N ILE A 22 3.69 -0.83 8.41
CA ILE A 22 5.01 -1.36 8.04
C ILE A 22 6.12 -0.58 8.78
N ILE A 23 6.00 0.75 8.85
CA ILE A 23 7.04 1.63 9.39
C ILE A 23 6.93 1.76 10.92
N GLU A 24 5.73 2.07 11.43
CA GLU A 24 5.49 2.34 12.85
C GLU A 24 5.37 1.03 13.66
N ASP A 25 4.56 0.08 13.21
CA ASP A 25 4.38 -1.21 13.89
C ASP A 25 5.47 -2.23 13.51
N GLY A 26 6.37 -1.90 12.58
CA GLY A 26 7.44 -2.79 12.13
C GLY A 26 6.94 -4.08 11.46
N GLN A 27 5.67 -4.11 11.00
CA GLN A 27 5.10 -5.34 10.47
C GLN A 27 5.72 -5.71 9.11
N PRO A 28 5.93 -7.01 8.85
CA PRO A 28 6.49 -7.44 7.59
C PRO A 28 5.53 -7.14 6.44
N VAL A 29 6.07 -6.55 5.36
CA VAL A 29 5.32 -6.12 4.16
C VAL A 29 4.37 -7.21 3.64
N ARG A 30 4.82 -8.47 3.65
CA ARG A 30 4.00 -9.63 3.24
C ARG A 30 2.70 -9.78 4.02
N ALA A 31 2.77 -9.57 5.34
CA ALA A 31 1.64 -9.79 6.25
C ALA A 31 0.63 -8.65 6.09
N VAL A 32 1.13 -7.42 6.03
CA VAL A 32 0.29 -6.25 5.77
C VAL A 32 -0.33 -6.36 4.38
N ALA A 33 0.44 -6.61 3.31
CA ALA A 33 -0.07 -6.77 1.95
C ALA A 33 -1.20 -7.83 1.87
N ARG A 34 -1.02 -8.98 2.54
CA ARG A 34 -2.05 -10.03 2.62
C ARG A 34 -3.31 -9.55 3.33
N GLY A 35 -3.20 -8.81 4.43
CA GLY A 35 -4.34 -8.22 5.14
C GLY A 35 -5.14 -7.21 4.30
N PHE A 36 -4.47 -6.53 3.38
CA PHE A 36 -5.09 -5.59 2.44
C PHE A 36 -5.51 -6.24 1.11
N GLY A 37 -5.23 -7.53 0.90
CA GLY A 37 -5.61 -8.26 -0.32
C GLY A 37 -4.81 -7.87 -1.56
N ILE A 38 -3.58 -7.36 -1.39
CA ILE A 38 -2.69 -7.00 -2.49
C ILE A 38 -1.41 -7.84 -2.48
N SER A 39 -0.72 -7.88 -3.62
CA SER A 39 0.58 -8.54 -3.72
C SER A 39 1.66 -7.76 -2.97
N GLU A 40 2.64 -8.47 -2.39
CA GLU A 40 3.80 -7.87 -1.73
C GLU A 40 4.55 -6.90 -2.66
N ARG A 41 4.66 -7.22 -3.95
CA ARG A 41 5.27 -6.36 -4.98
C ARG A 41 4.59 -4.99 -5.05
N THR A 42 3.26 -4.93 -4.96
CA THR A 42 2.50 -3.68 -4.98
C THR A 42 2.74 -2.87 -3.71
N ALA A 43 2.74 -3.54 -2.55
CA ALA A 43 3.05 -2.90 -1.27
C ALA A 43 4.47 -2.33 -1.24
N ARG A 44 5.48 -3.06 -1.73
CA ARG A 44 6.87 -2.57 -1.86
C ARG A 44 6.98 -1.36 -2.79
N LYS A 45 6.23 -1.35 -3.90
CA LYS A 45 6.21 -0.19 -4.82
C LYS A 45 5.69 1.06 -4.12
N TRP A 46 4.65 0.93 -3.30
CA TRP A 46 4.13 2.05 -2.52
C TRP A 46 5.09 2.48 -1.42
N LEU A 47 5.78 1.53 -0.77
CA LEU A 47 6.81 1.84 0.23
C LEU A 47 7.96 2.65 -0.38
N ALA A 48 8.44 2.26 -1.56
CA ALA A 48 9.48 2.98 -2.28
C ALA A 48 9.03 4.41 -2.64
N ARG A 49 7.79 4.58 -3.12
CA ARG A 49 7.21 5.90 -3.42
C ARG A 49 7.03 6.75 -2.18
N TYR A 50 6.56 6.16 -1.09
CA TYR A 50 6.42 6.86 0.18
C TYR A 50 7.77 7.34 0.73
N GLY A 51 8.85 6.55 0.56
CA GLY A 51 10.19 6.99 0.93
C GLY A 51 10.73 8.13 0.07
N ALA A 52 10.33 8.22 -1.20
CA ALA A 52 10.80 9.24 -2.14
C ALA A 52 9.97 10.55 -2.09
N GLU A 53 8.65 10.44 -1.98
CA GLU A 53 7.70 11.55 -2.16
C GLU A 53 6.82 11.77 -0.92
N GLY A 54 7.01 10.97 0.14
CA GLY A 54 6.17 11.02 1.34
C GLY A 54 4.72 10.54 1.08
N PRO A 55 3.75 11.03 1.88
CA PRO A 55 2.33 10.70 1.72
C PRO A 55 1.78 10.99 0.31
N SER A 56 2.36 11.96 -0.39
CA SER A 56 1.99 12.35 -1.76
C SER A 56 2.26 11.25 -2.79
N GLY A 57 3.27 10.40 -2.57
CA GLY A 57 3.60 9.28 -3.47
C GLY A 57 2.58 8.12 -3.46
N LEU A 58 1.63 8.15 -2.51
CA LEU A 58 0.54 7.17 -2.41
C LEU A 58 -0.70 7.58 -3.23
N ASP A 59 -0.67 8.77 -3.82
CA ASP A 59 -1.66 9.26 -4.77
C ASP A 59 -1.71 8.39 -6.02
N ASN A 60 -2.92 8.10 -6.49
CA ASN A 60 -3.13 7.38 -7.74
C ASN A 60 -3.15 8.40 -8.88
N ARG A 61 -1.97 8.86 -9.28
CA ARG A 61 -1.84 9.50 -10.59
C ARG A 61 -2.09 8.50 -11.71
#